data_AF-A0A359EAI3-F1
#
_entry.id   AF-A0A359EAI3-F1
#
_cell.length_a   1.000
_cell.length_b   1.000
_cell.length_c   1.000
_cell.angle_alpha   90.00
_cell.angle_beta   90.00
_cell.angle_gamma   90.00
#
_symmetry.space_group_name_H-M   'P 1'
#
loop_
_entity.id
_entity.type
_entity.pdbx_description
1 polymer ?
#
loop_
_entity_poly.entity_id
_entity_poly.type
_entity_poly.pdbx_seq_one_letter_code
_entity_poly.pdbx_strand_id
1 'polypeptide(L)'
;LLQIFYPNTPLHDGAAILSGTKIVAASCVLPLSASGSLLRTPERQMGLRHRAALGLSEVSDALALVVSEETGAISIATNGRILSHLTAERVENILLAIYEPFQKKTLRQRLFSRHRRTAIEEL
;
A
#
# COMPACT_ATOMS: atom_id res chain seq x y z
N LEU A 1 -8.82 0.77 -11.87
CA LEU A 1 -7.38 0.48 -11.62
C LEU A 1 -6.84 -0.60 -12.56
N LEU A 2 -7.43 -1.80 -12.64
CA LEU A 2 -6.95 -2.86 -13.56
C LEU A 2 -6.78 -2.38 -15.01
N GLN A 3 -7.76 -1.65 -15.55
CA GLN A 3 -7.67 -1.09 -16.92
C GLN A 3 -6.51 -0.11 -17.11
N ILE A 4 -6.12 0.63 -16.07
CA ILE A 4 -5.02 1.61 -16.16
C ILE A 4 -3.69 0.88 -16.33
N PHE A 5 -3.49 -0.21 -15.59
CA PHE A 5 -2.25 -1.01 -15.64
C PHE A 5 -2.32 -2.17 -16.64
N TYR A 6 -3.30 -2.19 -17.55
CA TYR A 6 -3.36 -3.21 -18.58
C TYR A 6 -2.21 -3.00 -19.57
N PRO A 7 -1.38 -4.03 -19.85
CA PRO A 7 -0.20 -3.88 -20.71
C PRO A 7 -0.54 -3.28 -22.09
N ASN A 8 0.41 -2.53 -22.67
CA ASN A 8 0.30 -1.93 -24.01
C ASN A 8 -0.82 -0.87 -24.15
N THR A 9 -1.29 -0.28 -23.05
CA THR A 9 -2.23 0.86 -23.09
C THR A 9 -1.51 2.17 -22.85
N PRO A 10 -1.95 3.33 -23.36
CA PRO A 10 -1.26 4.60 -23.10
C PRO A 10 -1.09 4.97 -21.62
N LEU A 11 -1.87 4.37 -20.72
CA LEU A 11 -1.88 4.70 -19.29
C LEU A 11 -1.04 3.79 -18.40
N HIS A 12 -0.56 2.64 -18.92
CA HIS A 12 0.07 1.60 -18.10
C HIS A 12 1.49 1.93 -17.64
N ASP A 13 2.19 2.78 -18.39
CA ASP A 13 3.59 3.08 -18.13
C ASP A 13 3.68 4.27 -17.18
N GLY A 14 4.18 4.03 -15.97
CA GLY A 14 4.29 5.00 -14.89
C GLY A 14 3.30 4.76 -13.75
N ALA A 15 3.08 5.81 -12.95
CA ALA A 15 2.26 5.74 -11.75
C ALA A 15 0.84 6.28 -11.95
N ALA A 16 -0.11 5.69 -11.23
CA ALA A 16 -1.42 6.28 -11.01
C ALA A 16 -1.42 7.05 -9.68
N ILE A 17 -1.90 8.28 -9.70
CA ILE A 17 -1.94 9.14 -8.50
C ILE A 17 -3.37 9.16 -7.97
N LEU A 18 -3.51 8.78 -6.70
CA LEU A 18 -4.76 8.91 -5.94
C LEU A 18 -4.69 10.15 -5.05
N SER A 19 -5.78 10.91 -5.02
CA SER A 19 -6.00 11.98 -4.04
C SER A 19 -7.41 11.88 -3.48
N GLY A 20 -7.50 11.68 -2.17
CA GLY A 20 -8.74 11.31 -1.50
C GLY A 20 -9.32 10.03 -2.09
N THR A 21 -10.54 10.11 -2.64
CA THR A 21 -11.26 8.97 -3.23
C THR A 21 -11.19 8.93 -4.76
N LYS A 22 -10.34 9.75 -5.39
CA LYS A 22 -10.27 9.90 -6.85
C LYS A 22 -8.87 9.59 -7.40
N ILE A 23 -8.84 8.99 -8.58
CA ILE A 23 -7.63 8.93 -9.42
C ILE A 23 -7.53 10.28 -10.11
N VAL A 24 -6.46 11.04 -9.84
CA VAL A 24 -6.26 12.38 -10.41
C VAL A 24 -5.35 12.37 -11.63
N ALA A 25 -4.50 11.35 -11.77
CA ALA A 25 -3.62 11.17 -12.91
C ALA A 25 -3.21 9.70 -13.09
N ALA A 26 -2.75 9.36 -14.29
CA ALA A 26 -2.14 8.08 -14.65
C ALA A 26 -0.95 8.33 -15.59
N SER A 27 -0.11 7.32 -15.81
CA SER A 27 1.14 7.44 -16.57
C SER A 27 2.10 8.52 -16.03
N CYS A 28 2.11 8.71 -14.71
CA CYS A 28 2.98 9.71 -14.08
C CYS A 28 4.41 9.20 -13.95
N VAL A 29 5.37 10.00 -14.40
CA VAL A 29 6.79 9.76 -14.15
C VAL A 29 7.13 10.19 -12.72
N LEU A 30 7.71 9.28 -11.96
CA LEU A 30 8.11 9.52 -10.57
C LEU A 30 9.63 9.63 -10.46
N PRO A 31 10.15 10.37 -9.46
CA PRO A 31 11.58 10.36 -9.15
C PRO A 31 12.02 8.95 -8.77
N LEU A 32 13.21 8.55 -9.23
CA LEU A 32 13.82 7.27 -8.87
C LEU A 32 14.76 7.47 -7.68
N SER A 33 14.66 6.62 -6.68
CA SER A 33 15.62 6.62 -5.58
C SER A 33 17.00 6.19 -6.06
N ALA A 34 18.02 6.94 -5.63
CA ALA A 34 19.43 6.61 -5.77
C ALA A 34 19.99 5.85 -4.54
N SER A 35 19.14 5.61 -3.53
CA SER A 35 19.56 5.07 -2.23
C SER A 35 20.08 3.63 -2.35
N GLY A 36 21.34 3.43 -1.97
CA GLY A 36 21.98 2.11 -1.84
C GLY A 36 21.31 1.15 -0.84
N SER A 37 20.29 1.62 -0.11
CA SER A 37 19.39 0.78 0.70
C SER A 37 18.76 -0.35 -0.14
N LEU A 38 18.47 -0.08 -1.41
CA LEU A 38 17.96 -1.06 -2.37
C LEU A 38 19.02 -2.04 -2.90
N LEU A 39 20.31 -1.76 -2.63
CA LEU A 39 21.46 -2.55 -3.12
C LEU A 39 22.09 -3.43 -2.02
N ARG A 40 21.58 -3.42 -0.78
CA ARG A 40 22.24 -4.12 0.34
C ARG A 40 22.09 -5.64 0.32
N THR A 41 21.36 -6.23 -0.62
CA THR A 41 21.29 -7.69 -0.78
C THR A 41 21.27 -8.06 -2.27
N PRO A 42 22.28 -8.79 -2.79
CA PRO A 42 22.37 -9.20 -4.20
C PRO A 42 21.15 -9.97 -4.71
N GLU A 43 20.40 -10.62 -3.81
CA GLU A 43 19.20 -11.43 -4.08
C GLU A 43 17.92 -10.60 -4.22
N ARG A 44 17.96 -9.28 -3.96
CA ARG A 44 16.81 -8.36 -3.97
C ARG A 44 17.02 -7.20 -4.94
N GLN A 45 17.33 -7.48 -6.20
CA GLN A 45 17.33 -6.43 -7.21
C GLN A 45 15.91 -5.88 -7.39
N MET A 46 15.71 -4.63 -6.99
CA MET A 46 14.43 -3.95 -7.09
C MET A 46 14.34 -3.23 -8.44
N GLY A 47 13.34 -3.63 -9.25
CA GLY A 47 13.06 -3.05 -10.56
C GLY A 47 12.61 -1.57 -10.52
N LEU A 48 12.42 -0.96 -11.69
CA LEU A 48 12.14 0.48 -11.82
C LEU A 48 10.90 0.94 -11.05
N ARG A 49 9.82 0.13 -11.01
CA ARG A 49 8.61 0.47 -10.25
C ARG A 49 8.89 0.62 -8.75
N HIS A 50 9.76 -0.23 -8.21
CA HIS A 50 10.14 -0.16 -6.80
C HIS A 50 11.04 1.06 -6.51
N ARG A 51 11.97 1.37 -7.42
CA ARG A 51 12.83 2.57 -7.29
C ARG A 51 12.02 3.86 -7.39
N ALA A 52 11.01 3.89 -8.26
CA ALA A 52 10.06 4.98 -8.38
C ALA A 52 9.21 5.15 -7.11
N ALA A 53 8.70 4.04 -6.56
CA ALA A 53 7.95 4.06 -5.30
C ALA A 53 8.81 4.59 -4.14
N LEU A 54 10.05 4.12 -4.02
CA LEU A 54 10.98 4.61 -2.99
C LEU A 54 11.31 6.09 -3.20
N GLY A 55 11.65 6.49 -4.42
CA GLY A 55 12.02 7.87 -4.73
C GLY A 55 10.88 8.85 -4.45
N LEU A 56 9.64 8.49 -4.78
CA LEU A 56 8.46 9.29 -4.43
C LEU A 56 8.34 9.45 -2.91
N SER A 57 8.51 8.37 -2.15
CA SER A 57 8.45 8.41 -0.68
C SER A 57 9.61 9.12 0.02
N GLU A 58 10.71 9.37 -0.69
CA GLU A 58 11.86 10.13 -0.16
C GLU A 58 11.60 11.64 -0.23
N VAL A 59 10.81 12.08 -1.21
CA VAL A 59 10.54 13.51 -1.48
C VAL A 59 9.12 13.94 -1.15
N SER A 60 8.29 13.04 -0.63
CA SER A 60 6.91 13.31 -0.24
C SER A 60 6.46 12.42 0.91
N ASP A 61 5.36 12.80 1.55
CA ASP A 61 4.64 11.99 2.55
C ASP A 61 3.71 10.94 1.92
N ALA A 62 3.72 10.82 0.58
CA ALA A 62 2.87 9.87 -0.12
C ALA A 62 3.23 8.42 0.23
N LEU A 63 2.18 7.59 0.31
CA LEU A 63 2.31 6.14 0.34
C LEU A 63 2.25 5.62 -1.09
N ALA A 64 3.29 4.91 -1.53
CA ALA A 64 3.34 4.26 -2.83
C ALA A 64 3.17 2.75 -2.67
N LEU A 65 2.12 2.19 -3.29
CA LEU A 65 1.90 0.75 -3.37
C LEU A 65 2.36 0.24 -4.73
N VAL A 66 3.17 -0.82 -4.74
CA VAL A 66 3.76 -1.38 -5.96
C VAL A 66 3.57 -2.88 -6.00
N VAL A 67 3.29 -3.39 -7.21
CA VAL A 67 3.27 -4.82 -7.52
C VAL A 67 4.43 -5.11 -8.45
N SER A 68 5.27 -6.07 -8.06
CA SER A 68 6.37 -6.56 -8.89
C SER A 68 5.83 -7.20 -10.17
N GLU A 69 6.33 -6.76 -11.32
CA GLU A 69 5.99 -7.36 -12.62
C GLU A 69 6.59 -8.76 -12.78
N GLU A 70 7.75 -9.00 -12.15
CA GLU A 70 8.46 -10.27 -12.25
C GLU A 70 7.87 -11.34 -11.33
N THR A 71 7.46 -10.95 -10.12
CA THR A 71 7.11 -11.91 -9.05
C THR A 71 5.68 -11.78 -8.55
N GLY A 72 4.95 -10.72 -8.92
CA GLY A 72 3.63 -10.40 -8.37
C GLY A 72 3.67 -9.95 -6.89
N ALA A 73 4.84 -9.89 -6.26
CA ALA A 73 4.97 -9.50 -4.87
C ALA A 73 4.52 -8.05 -4.65
N ILE A 74 3.76 -7.81 -3.57
CA ILE A 74 3.29 -6.48 -3.21
C ILE A 74 4.28 -5.84 -2.24
N SER A 75 4.61 -4.57 -2.49
CA SER A 75 5.40 -3.75 -1.59
C SER A 75 4.74 -2.39 -1.35
N ILE A 76 5.04 -1.76 -0.22
CA ILE A 76 4.64 -0.40 0.13
C ILE A 76 5.89 0.42 0.43
N ALA A 77 6.01 1.58 -0.19
CA ALA A 77 7.03 2.59 0.15
C ALA A 77 6.39 3.81 0.81
N THR A 78 7.00 4.27 1.90
CA THR A 78 6.59 5.47 2.65
C THR A 78 7.76 5.94 3.51
N ASN A 79 7.92 7.26 3.69
CA ASN A 79 8.96 7.86 4.53
C ASN A 79 10.38 7.34 4.20
N GLY A 80 10.72 7.26 2.92
CA GLY A 80 12.02 6.78 2.44
C GLY A 80 12.35 5.32 2.78
N ARG A 81 11.34 4.50 3.08
CA ARG A 81 11.50 3.06 3.39
C ARG A 81 10.55 2.24 2.53
N ILE A 82 10.93 1.00 2.27
CA ILE A 82 10.11 0.05 1.52
C ILE A 82 9.92 -1.25 2.30
N LEU A 83 8.67 -1.67 2.42
CA LEU A 83 8.25 -2.94 3.00
C LEU A 83 7.83 -3.86 1.85
N SER A 84 8.49 -5.00 1.71
CA SER A 84 8.29 -5.91 0.57
C SER A 84 7.68 -7.25 1.00
N HIS A 85 7.17 -7.99 0.01
CA HIS A 85 6.57 -9.33 0.19
C HIS A 85 5.38 -9.29 1.16
N LEU A 86 4.55 -8.27 1.04
CA LEU A 86 3.36 -8.09 1.86
C LEU A 86 2.24 -9.01 1.39
N THR A 87 1.51 -9.59 2.35
CA THR A 87 0.24 -10.27 2.08
C THR A 87 -0.87 -9.24 1.84
N ALA A 88 -1.94 -9.63 1.15
CA ALA A 88 -3.10 -8.76 0.93
C ALA A 88 -3.70 -8.24 2.26
N GLU A 89 -3.83 -9.12 3.26
CA GLU A 89 -4.29 -8.76 4.60
C GLU A 89 -3.36 -7.71 5.26
N ARG A 90 -2.04 -7.85 5.09
CA ARG A 90 -1.10 -6.88 5.65
C ARG A 90 -1.20 -5.53 4.96
N VAL A 91 -1.38 -5.51 3.65
CA VAL A 91 -1.61 -4.28 2.87
C VAL A 91 -2.88 -3.58 3.35
N GLU A 92 -3.99 -4.31 3.47
CA GLU A 92 -5.27 -3.78 3.94
C GLU A 92 -5.13 -3.15 5.33
N ASN A 93 -4.54 -3.88 6.28
CA ASN A 93 -4.31 -3.37 7.62
C ASN A 93 -3.45 -2.10 7.65
N ILE A 94 -2.42 -2.01 6.81
CA ILE A 94 -1.58 -0.81 6.68
C ILE A 94 -2.40 0.36 6.13
N LEU A 95 -3.17 0.14 5.06
CA LEU A 95 -3.96 1.20 4.43
C LEU A 95 -5.06 1.70 5.36
N LEU A 96 -5.77 0.81 6.06
CA LEU A 96 -6.79 1.19 7.05
C LEU A 96 -6.17 1.97 8.21
N ALA A 97 -5.01 1.55 8.72
CA ALA A 97 -4.33 2.27 9.80
C ALA A 97 -3.91 3.69 9.42
N ILE A 98 -3.59 3.93 8.14
CA ILE A 98 -3.13 5.23 7.64
C ILE A 98 -4.31 6.13 7.22
N TYR A 99 -5.32 5.56 6.56
CA TYR A 99 -6.37 6.31 5.88
C TYR A 99 -7.76 6.22 6.51
N GLU A 100 -8.03 5.28 7.44
CA GLU A 100 -9.29 5.37 8.17
C GLU A 100 -9.24 6.49 9.22
N PRO A 101 -10.30 7.33 9.30
CA PRO A 101 -10.52 8.10 10.50
C PRO A 101 -10.73 7.10 11.64
N PHE A 102 -10.04 7.29 12.77
CA PHE A 102 -10.21 6.48 13.98
C PHE A 102 -11.70 6.49 14.39
N GLN A 103 -12.48 5.55 13.86
CA GLN A 103 -13.90 5.41 14.17
C GLN A 103 -13.94 5.07 15.66
N LYS A 104 -14.27 6.06 16.49
CA LYS A 104 -14.56 5.83 17.91
C LYS A 104 -15.70 4.83 17.97
N LYS A 105 -15.39 3.53 18.11
CA LYS A 105 -16.38 2.52 18.47
C LYS A 105 -17.15 3.06 19.67
N THR A 106 -18.43 3.36 19.48
CA THR A 106 -19.26 3.96 20.53
C THR A 106 -19.34 2.98 21.70
N LEU A 107 -19.35 3.46 22.95
CA LEU A 107 -19.44 2.62 24.16
C LEU A 107 -20.55 1.54 24.08
N ARG A 108 -21.67 1.86 23.40
CA ARG A 108 -22.74 0.91 23.09
C ARG A 108 -22.25 -0.33 22.34
N GLN A 109 -21.43 -0.19 21.30
CA GLN A 109 -20.91 -1.31 20.52
C GLN A 109 -19.97 -2.22 21.33
N ARG A 110 -19.25 -1.67 22.32
CA ARG A 110 -18.42 -2.44 23.27
C ARG A 110 -19.27 -3.20 24.31
N LEU A 111 -20.38 -2.62 24.75
CA LEU A 111 -21.30 -3.24 25.72
C LEU A 111 -22.11 -4.39 25.09
N PHE A 112 -22.51 -4.27 23.82
CA PHE A 112 -23.22 -5.34 23.10
C PHE A 112 -22.34 -6.53 22.72
N SER A 113 -21.02 -6.36 22.54
CA SER A 113 -20.09 -7.49 22.34
C SER A 113 -19.82 -8.30 23.62
N ARG A 114 -20.19 -7.79 24.80
CA ARG A 114 -19.98 -8.49 26.08
C ARG A 114 -21.16 -9.37 26.50
N HIS A 115 -22.36 -9.12 25.97
CA HIS A 115 -23.57 -9.88 26.29
C HIS A 115 -23.76 -11.17 25.48
N ARG A 116 -22.88 -11.49 24.52
CA ARG A 116 -22.89 -12.78 23.80
C ARG A 116 -22.01 -13.87 24.41
N ARG A 117 -21.29 -13.60 25.52
CA ARG A 117 -20.51 -14.63 26.21
C ARG A 117 -21.25 -15.30 27.37
N THR A 118 -22.26 -14.66 27.96
CA THR A 118 -23.00 -15.26 29.08
C THR A 118 -24.12 -16.21 28.68
N ALA A 119 -24.50 -16.28 27.40
CA ALA A 119 -25.60 -17.14 26.94
C ALA A 119 -25.17 -18.51 26.38
N ILE A 120 -23.86 -18.84 26.45
CA ILE A 120 -23.33 -20.14 25.98
C ILE A 120 -22.93 -21.04 27.17
N GLU A 121 -23.06 -20.59 28.41
CA GLU A 121 -22.74 -21.38 29.62
C GLU A 121 -23.96 -22.08 30.27
N GLU A 122 -25.16 -22.03 29.68
CA GLU A 122 -26.36 -22.72 30.18
C GLU A 122 -26.99 -23.69 29.15
N LEU A 123 -26.17 -24.43 28.41
CA LEU A 123 -26.53 -25.67 27.70
C LEU A 123 -25.36 -26.66 27.75
#